data_AF-A0A1V2PSK8-F1
#
_entry.id   AF-A0A1V2PSK8-F1
#
_cell.length_a   1.000
_cell.length_b   1.000
_cell.length_c   1.000
_cell.angle_alpha   90.00
_cell.angle_beta   90.00
_cell.angle_gamma   90.00
#
_symmetry.space_group_name_H-M   'P 1'
#
loop_
_entity.id
_entity.type
_entity.pdbx_description
1 polymer ?
#
loop_
_entity_poly.entity_id
_entity_poly.type
_entity_poly.pdbx_seq_one_letter_code
_entity_poly.pdbx_strand_id
1 'polypeptide(L)'
;MTPQRLQTLWWSWASSAAPGQSPVEDATGQYCGDSQPFGVWLVAGTASGTADRHCQVPAALPLAGPAAAQVTKDQNDCAAFLAAAKGEVLLDGKPVQLEKMEPTKITYETEQGSKEGFSCGLWFRANPLSPGQHTLTLRGSSGSFANEVNYDLAVVKL
;
A
#
# COMPACT_ATOMS: atom_id res chain seq x y z
N MET A 1 -7.06 -8.99 10.08
CA MET A 1 -7.83 -8.14 9.14
C MET A 1 -8.10 -8.93 7.87
N THR A 2 -9.33 -8.95 7.36
CA THR A 2 -9.65 -9.68 6.12
C THR A 2 -9.04 -9.00 4.87
N PRO A 3 -8.87 -9.71 3.74
CA PRO A 3 -8.43 -9.13 2.47
C PRO A 3 -9.30 -7.96 2.00
N GLN A 4 -10.63 -8.13 1.99
CA GLN A 4 -11.56 -7.07 1.59
C GLN A 4 -11.45 -5.82 2.47
N ARG A 5 -11.28 -5.99 3.79
CA ARG A 5 -11.15 -4.86 4.72
C ARG A 5 -9.84 -4.11 4.51
N LEU A 6 -8.72 -4.80 4.28
CA LEU A 6 -7.44 -4.15 3.96
C LEU A 6 -7.56 -3.32 2.68
N GLN A 7 -8.09 -3.90 1.61
CA GLN A 7 -8.27 -3.20 0.34
C GLN A 7 -9.16 -1.96 0.49
N THR A 8 -10.28 -2.10 1.21
CA THR A 8 -11.19 -0.97 1.52
C THR A 8 -10.46 0.15 2.28
N LEU A 9 -9.73 -0.19 3.33
CA LEU A 9 -9.00 0.79 4.15
C LEU A 9 -7.92 1.50 3.33
N TRP A 10 -7.13 0.74 2.57
CA TRP A 10 -6.03 1.29 1.80
C TRP A 10 -6.50 2.22 0.69
N TRP A 11 -7.50 1.80 -0.09
CA TRP A 11 -8.05 2.66 -1.15
C TRP A 11 -8.75 3.88 -0.58
N SER A 12 -9.44 3.76 0.56
CA SER A 12 -10.05 4.92 1.23
C SER A 12 -8.99 5.91 1.68
N TRP A 13 -7.95 5.43 2.39
CA TRP A 13 -6.86 6.27 2.88
C TRP A 13 -6.12 6.98 1.74
N ALA A 14 -5.70 6.24 0.71
CA ALA A 14 -4.94 6.82 -0.40
C ALA A 14 -5.78 7.78 -1.26
N SER A 15 -7.07 7.50 -1.46
CA SER A 15 -7.94 8.30 -2.35
C SER A 15 -8.62 9.50 -1.67
N SER A 16 -8.56 9.58 -0.34
CA SER A 16 -9.11 10.69 0.46
C SER A 16 -8.04 11.63 1.00
N ALA A 17 -6.78 11.44 0.60
CA ALA A 17 -5.70 12.34 0.93
C ALA A 17 -6.02 13.77 0.46
N ALA A 18 -5.62 14.77 1.26
CA ALA A 18 -5.83 16.17 0.90
C ALA A 18 -5.02 16.54 -0.37
N PRO A 19 -5.43 17.60 -1.11
CA PRO A 19 -4.72 18.03 -2.30
C PRO A 19 -3.22 18.26 -2.04
N GLY A 20 -2.37 17.59 -2.83
CA GLY A 20 -0.91 17.67 -2.70
C GLY A 20 -0.29 16.82 -1.58
N GLN A 21 -1.09 16.01 -0.87
CA GLN A 21 -0.66 15.13 0.23
C GLN A 21 -0.91 13.65 -0.06
N SER A 22 -1.11 13.29 -1.33
CA SER A 22 -1.33 11.89 -1.71
C SER A 22 -0.12 11.03 -1.31
N PRO A 23 -0.32 9.96 -0.51
CA PRO A 23 0.78 9.09 -0.12
C PRO A 23 1.33 8.28 -1.31
N VAL A 24 0.58 8.19 -2.42
CA VAL A 24 1.02 7.56 -3.67
C VAL A 24 1.92 8.51 -4.47
N GLU A 25 1.67 9.82 -4.43
CA GLU A 25 2.42 10.84 -5.17
C GLU A 25 3.59 11.43 -4.37
N ASP A 26 3.57 11.29 -3.04
CA ASP A 26 4.67 11.71 -2.17
C ASP A 26 5.93 10.88 -2.45
N ALA A 27 6.94 11.52 -3.04
CA ALA A 27 8.20 10.87 -3.36
C ALA A 27 9.14 10.70 -2.16
N THR A 28 8.91 11.44 -1.06
CA THR A 28 9.88 11.64 0.04
C THR A 28 9.44 11.06 1.37
N GLY A 29 8.14 10.78 1.53
CA GLY A 29 7.56 10.30 2.78
C GLY A 29 7.17 11.43 3.75
N GLN A 30 7.13 12.68 3.29
CA GLN A 30 6.67 13.83 4.08
C GLN A 30 5.29 13.59 4.71
N TYR A 31 4.41 12.82 4.07
CA TYR A 31 3.03 12.60 4.48
C TYR A 31 2.73 11.14 4.89
N CYS A 32 3.74 10.31 5.20
CA CYS A 32 3.52 8.88 5.49
C CYS A 32 2.53 8.64 6.65
N GLY A 33 2.54 9.53 7.65
CA GLY A 33 1.72 9.40 8.86
C GLY A 33 0.35 10.05 8.77
N ASP A 34 0.07 10.76 7.68
CA ASP A 34 -1.13 11.56 7.58
C ASP A 34 -2.36 10.66 7.42
N SER A 35 -3.35 10.90 8.28
CA SER A 35 -4.66 10.26 8.27
C SER A 35 -4.61 8.71 8.24
N GLN A 36 -3.57 8.11 8.82
CA GLN A 36 -3.47 6.65 8.97
C GLN A 36 -4.66 6.09 9.78
N PRO A 37 -5.26 4.98 9.34
CA PRO A 37 -6.38 4.39 10.07
C PRO A 37 -5.93 3.72 11.38
N PHE A 38 -6.87 3.54 12.31
CA PHE A 38 -6.59 2.81 13.53
C PHE A 38 -6.24 1.33 13.26
N GLY A 39 -5.24 0.81 13.98
CA GLY A 39 -4.94 -0.63 14.06
C GLY A 39 -4.06 -1.19 12.93
N VAL A 40 -3.63 -0.37 11.97
CA VAL A 40 -2.66 -0.74 10.92
C VAL A 40 -1.95 0.51 10.42
N TRP A 41 -0.66 0.40 10.12
CA TRP A 41 0.06 1.41 9.37
C TRP A 41 0.08 1.01 7.89
N LEU A 42 -0.61 1.77 7.05
CA LEU A 42 -0.71 1.53 5.63
C LEU A 42 0.53 2.05 4.91
N VAL A 43 1.07 1.23 4.02
CA VAL A 43 2.23 1.55 3.19
C VAL A 43 1.76 1.77 1.77
N ALA A 44 2.19 2.87 1.16
CA ALA A 44 1.83 3.20 -0.21
C ALA A 44 2.87 2.68 -1.21
N GLY A 45 2.42 2.27 -2.39
CA GLY A 45 3.28 2.19 -3.57
C GLY A 45 3.49 3.59 -4.18
N THR A 46 3.89 3.61 -5.45
CA THR A 46 3.80 4.80 -6.33
C THR A 46 3.16 4.40 -7.66
N ALA A 47 2.62 5.38 -8.40
CA ALA A 47 1.86 5.17 -9.62
C ALA A 47 2.70 4.53 -10.74
N SER A 48 3.95 4.92 -10.91
CA SER A 48 4.98 4.26 -11.75
C SER A 48 6.32 4.95 -11.48
N GLY A 49 7.43 4.24 -11.66
CA GLY A 49 8.76 4.76 -11.35
C GLY A 49 9.16 4.52 -9.90
N THR A 50 9.96 5.42 -9.35
CA THR A 50 10.64 5.21 -8.06
C THR A 50 10.31 6.27 -7.01
N ALA A 51 10.31 5.90 -5.74
CA ALA A 51 10.22 6.83 -4.61
C ALA A 51 11.07 6.34 -3.43
N ASP A 52 11.69 7.27 -2.71
CA ASP A 52 12.54 6.99 -1.55
C ASP A 52 12.00 7.77 -0.34
N ARG A 53 11.38 7.06 0.59
CA ARG A 53 10.54 7.62 1.64
C ARG A 53 11.14 7.45 3.02
N HIS A 54 11.09 8.50 3.83
CA HIS A 54 11.50 8.43 5.24
C HIS A 54 10.27 8.62 6.12
N CYS A 55 9.92 7.61 6.92
CA CYS A 55 8.71 7.64 7.74
C CYS A 55 9.02 7.28 9.19
N GLN A 56 8.33 7.94 10.11
CA GLN A 56 8.25 7.49 11.50
C GLN A 56 7.03 6.57 11.68
N VAL A 57 7.21 5.40 12.30
CA VAL A 57 6.15 4.39 12.44
C VAL A 57 6.02 3.96 13.91
N PRO A 58 4.80 3.83 14.46
CA PRO A 58 4.59 3.27 15.78
C PRO A 58 4.93 1.77 15.87
N ALA A 59 5.75 1.38 16.86
CA ALA A 59 6.19 0.00 17.07
C ALA A 59 5.05 -1.01 17.37
N ALA A 60 3.86 -0.53 17.73
CA ALA A 60 2.71 -1.37 18.07
C ALA A 60 1.83 -1.71 16.85
N LEU A 61 2.05 -1.10 15.69
CA LEU A 61 1.17 -1.26 14.54
C LEU A 61 1.75 -2.24 13.51
N PRO A 62 0.94 -3.18 13.00
CA PRO A 62 1.34 -3.98 11.84
C PRO A 62 1.40 -3.09 10.60
N LEU A 63 2.25 -3.47 9.65
CA LEU A 63 2.36 -2.81 8.34
C LEU A 63 1.57 -3.60 7.29
N ALA A 64 0.91 -2.90 6.38
CA ALA A 64 0.26 -3.54 5.23
C ALA A 64 0.16 -2.60 4.03
N GLY A 65 0.28 -3.15 2.82
CA GLY A 65 0.15 -2.37 1.60
C GLY A 65 0.31 -3.24 0.35
N PRO A 66 0.07 -2.67 -0.84
CA PRO A 66 0.26 -3.37 -2.10
C PRO A 66 1.69 -3.21 -2.60
N ALA A 67 2.26 -4.28 -3.13
CA ALA A 67 3.37 -4.17 -4.07
C ALA A 67 2.86 -3.69 -5.43
N ALA A 68 1.75 -4.29 -5.90
CA ALA A 68 1.02 -3.90 -7.11
C ALA A 68 -0.47 -4.12 -6.86
N ALA A 69 -1.29 -3.08 -6.99
CA ALA A 69 -2.73 -3.20 -6.86
C ALA A 69 -3.44 -2.19 -7.74
N GLN A 70 -4.70 -2.51 -8.07
CA GLN A 70 -5.57 -1.62 -8.81
C GLN A 70 -6.99 -1.72 -8.25
N VAL A 71 -7.73 -0.62 -8.36
CA VAL A 71 -9.19 -0.61 -8.25
C VAL A 71 -9.78 -0.26 -9.62
N THR A 72 -10.70 -1.09 -10.09
CA THR A 72 -11.33 -0.96 -11.42
C THR A 72 -12.85 -0.94 -11.29
N LYS A 73 -13.55 -0.52 -12.35
CA LYS A 73 -15.02 -0.61 -12.40
C LYS A 73 -15.51 -2.03 -12.70
N ASP A 74 -14.76 -2.77 -13.51
CA ASP A 74 -15.06 -4.14 -13.94
C ASP A 74 -14.11 -5.13 -13.25
N GLN A 75 -14.67 -6.24 -12.77
CA GLN A 75 -13.93 -7.36 -12.19
C GLN A 75 -12.89 -7.94 -13.16
N ASN A 76 -13.20 -8.00 -14.45
CA ASN A 76 -12.35 -8.57 -15.49
C ASN A 76 -11.08 -7.74 -15.71
N ASP A 77 -11.18 -6.42 -15.66
CA ASP A 77 -10.02 -5.52 -15.76
C ASP A 77 -9.06 -5.76 -14.60
N CYS A 78 -9.61 -5.92 -13.39
CA CYS A 78 -8.80 -6.25 -12.22
C CYS A 78 -8.16 -7.64 -12.35
N ALA A 79 -8.92 -8.64 -12.83
CA ALA A 79 -8.40 -9.98 -13.09
C ALA A 79 -7.25 -9.96 -14.11
N ALA A 80 -7.37 -9.17 -15.18
CA ALA A 80 -6.34 -9.00 -16.19
C ALA A 80 -5.07 -8.35 -15.62
N PHE A 81 -5.22 -7.27 -14.84
CA PHE A 81 -4.12 -6.66 -14.10
C PHE A 81 -3.41 -7.68 -13.20
N LEU A 82 -4.18 -8.45 -12.43
CA LEU A 82 -3.65 -9.42 -11.48
C LEU A 82 -2.97 -10.62 -12.16
N ALA A 83 -3.44 -11.01 -13.33
CA ALA A 83 -2.83 -12.10 -14.10
C ALA A 83 -1.44 -11.74 -14.62
N ALA A 84 -1.21 -10.48 -14.97
CA ALA A 84 0.10 -9.97 -15.40
C ALA A 84 0.97 -9.48 -14.23
N ALA A 85 0.43 -9.41 -13.02
CA ALA A 85 1.11 -8.82 -11.88
C ALA A 85 2.30 -9.65 -11.40
N LYS A 86 3.42 -8.98 -11.15
CA LYS A 86 4.58 -9.49 -10.42
C LYS A 86 4.91 -8.53 -9.29
N GLY A 87 5.46 -9.05 -8.20
CA GLY A 87 5.88 -8.20 -7.11
C GLY A 87 6.84 -8.88 -6.15
N GLU A 88 7.53 -8.05 -5.40
CA GLU A 88 8.45 -8.41 -4.34
C GLU A 88 8.33 -7.38 -3.20
N VAL A 89 8.40 -7.85 -1.96
CA VAL A 89 8.54 -6.98 -0.80
C VAL A 89 9.68 -7.51 0.05
N LEU A 90 10.61 -6.63 0.41
CA LEU A 90 11.75 -6.94 1.27
C LEU A 90 11.65 -6.09 2.53
N LEU A 91 11.71 -6.72 3.70
CA LEU A 91 11.84 -6.06 5.00
C LEU A 91 13.22 -6.40 5.57
N ASP A 92 14.06 -5.40 5.79
CA ASP A 92 15.46 -5.56 6.19
C ASP A 92 16.23 -6.53 5.26
N GLY A 93 15.96 -6.42 3.95
CA GLY A 93 16.50 -7.29 2.91
C GLY A 93 15.91 -8.71 2.86
N LYS A 94 14.97 -9.06 3.74
CA LYS A 94 14.34 -10.39 3.78
C LYS A 94 12.98 -10.39 3.06
N PRO A 95 12.67 -11.41 2.23
CA PRO A 95 11.38 -11.50 1.57
C PRO A 95 10.21 -11.53 2.54
N VAL A 96 9.20 -10.70 2.29
CA VAL A 96 7.88 -10.75 2.92
C VAL A 96 6.91 -11.42 1.97
N GLN A 97 6.09 -12.34 2.48
CA GLN A 97 5.11 -13.04 1.65
C GLN A 97 4.06 -12.08 1.08
N LEU A 98 3.84 -12.20 -0.23
CA LEU A 98 2.74 -11.54 -0.93
C LEU A 98 1.52 -12.46 -1.00
N GLU A 99 0.38 -11.92 -0.60
CA GLU A 99 -0.95 -12.47 -0.78
C GLU A 99 -1.51 -11.97 -2.12
N LYS A 100 -1.82 -12.89 -3.04
CA LYS A 100 -2.57 -12.58 -4.25
C LYS A 100 -4.05 -12.44 -3.89
N MET A 101 -4.57 -11.22 -3.95
CA MET A 101 -5.96 -10.90 -3.68
C MET A 101 -6.73 -10.80 -4.99
N GLU A 102 -7.65 -11.75 -5.19
CA GLU A 102 -8.54 -11.79 -6.35
C GLU A 102 -9.52 -10.60 -6.35
N PRO A 103 -10.06 -10.24 -7.53
CA PRO A 103 -11.02 -9.15 -7.67
C PRO A 103 -12.16 -9.24 -6.66
N THR A 104 -12.22 -8.25 -5.77
CA THR A 104 -13.18 -8.19 -4.68
C THR A 104 -13.90 -6.85 -4.72
N LYS A 105 -15.23 -6.86 -4.71
CA LYS A 105 -16.01 -5.62 -4.64
C LYS A 105 -15.75 -4.92 -3.31
N ILE A 106 -15.39 -3.63 -3.38
CA ILE A 106 -15.19 -2.76 -2.23
C ILE A 106 -15.95 -1.45 -2.40
N THR A 107 -16.28 -0.84 -1.28
CA THR A 107 -16.74 0.55 -1.19
C THR A 107 -15.65 1.32 -0.48
N TYR A 108 -15.16 2.41 -1.06
CA TYR A 108 -14.02 3.17 -0.54
C TYR A 108 -14.26 4.68 -0.66
N GLU A 109 -13.67 5.44 0.25
CA GLU A 109 -13.84 6.88 0.31
C GLU A 109 -12.84 7.60 -0.61
N THR A 110 -13.29 8.66 -1.27
CA THR A 110 -12.41 9.62 -1.95
C THR A 110 -12.71 11.03 -1.46
N GLU A 111 -11.88 12.01 -1.85
CA GLU A 111 -12.16 13.43 -1.57
C GLU A 111 -13.55 13.89 -2.06
N GLN A 112 -14.09 13.24 -3.10
CA GLN A 112 -15.41 13.55 -3.68
C GLN A 112 -16.55 12.67 -3.12
N GLY A 113 -16.28 11.89 -2.08
CA GLY A 113 -17.23 10.98 -1.44
C GLY A 113 -17.03 9.50 -1.81
N SER A 114 -17.97 8.67 -1.36
CA SER A 114 -17.87 7.22 -1.45
C SER A 114 -18.00 6.71 -2.89
N LYS A 115 -17.15 5.74 -3.26
CA LYS A 115 -17.14 5.06 -4.56
C LYS A 115 -17.17 3.54 -4.40
N GLU A 116 -17.64 2.85 -5.42
CA GLU A 116 -17.56 1.40 -5.53
C GLU A 116 -16.62 0.98 -6.66
N GLY A 117 -15.95 -0.15 -6.48
CA GLY A 117 -15.12 -0.77 -7.50
C GLY A 117 -14.68 -2.18 -7.10
N PHE A 118 -13.93 -2.84 -7.97
CA PHE A 118 -13.26 -4.11 -7.70
C PHE A 118 -11.79 -3.84 -7.45
N SER A 119 -11.31 -4.20 -6.25
CA SER A 119 -9.90 -4.16 -5.93
C SER A 119 -9.28 -5.55 -6.06
N CYS A 120 -8.04 -5.59 -6.50
CA CYS A 120 -7.21 -6.79 -6.58
C CYS A 120 -5.74 -6.37 -6.47
N GLY A 121 -4.84 -7.34 -6.27
CA GLY A 121 -3.42 -7.08 -6.31
C GLY A 121 -2.55 -8.10 -5.58
N LEU A 122 -1.27 -7.77 -5.49
CA LEU A 122 -0.28 -8.44 -4.64
C LEU A 122 -0.06 -7.59 -3.41
N TRP A 123 -0.44 -8.11 -2.25
CA TRP A 123 -0.46 -7.38 -0.98
C TRP A 123 0.42 -8.05 0.05
N PHE A 124 1.16 -7.28 0.83
CA PHE A 124 1.91 -7.81 1.95
C PHE A 124 1.25 -7.42 3.28
N ARG A 125 1.58 -8.19 4.31
CA ARG A 125 1.34 -7.84 5.71
C ARG A 125 2.61 -8.19 6.48
N ALA A 126 3.02 -7.30 7.38
CA ALA A 126 4.10 -7.57 8.31
C ALA A 126 3.60 -7.34 9.74
N ASN A 127 4.12 -8.16 10.66
CA ASN A 127 3.91 -7.95 12.09
C ASN A 127 4.50 -6.59 12.52
N PRO A 128 4.07 -6.04 13.67
CA PRO A 128 4.69 -4.84 14.21
C PRO A 128 6.21 -5.02 14.33
N LEU A 129 6.94 -3.97 13.95
CA LEU A 129 8.40 -3.97 13.97
C LEU A 129 8.92 -3.59 15.36
N SER A 130 10.11 -4.09 15.70
CA SER A 130 10.82 -3.62 16.89
C SER A 130 11.16 -2.14 16.74
N PRO A 131 11.25 -1.38 17.85
CA PRO A 131 11.79 -0.02 17.81
C PRO A 131 13.21 0.01 17.25
N GLY A 132 13.50 0.93 16.33
CA GLY A 132 14.77 1.00 15.62
C GLY A 132 14.63 1.47 14.18
N GLN A 133 15.72 1.39 13.43
CA GLN A 133 15.73 1.67 12.00
C GLN A 133 15.48 0.38 11.22
N HIS A 134 14.59 0.44 10.25
CA HIS A 134 14.24 -0.68 9.38
C HIS A 134 14.16 -0.21 7.93
N THR A 135 14.43 -1.11 6.99
CA THR A 135 14.24 -0.84 5.56
C THR A 135 13.09 -1.66 5.01
N LEU A 136 12.26 -1.06 4.16
CA LEU A 136 11.19 -1.74 3.46
C LEU A 136 11.23 -1.37 1.98
N THR A 137 11.44 -2.35 1.10
CA THR A 137 11.38 -2.17 -0.36
C THR A 137 10.15 -2.85 -0.91
N LEU A 138 9.40 -2.15 -1.76
CA LEU A 138 8.26 -2.69 -2.50
C LEU A 138 8.57 -2.57 -3.99
N ARG A 139 8.40 -3.66 -4.73
CA ARG A 139 8.48 -3.68 -6.19
C ARG A 139 7.22 -4.31 -6.75
N GLY A 140 6.60 -3.65 -7.71
CA GLY A 140 5.39 -4.13 -8.36
C GLY A 140 5.41 -3.84 -9.85
N SER A 141 4.82 -4.73 -10.64
CA SER A 141 4.63 -4.48 -12.07
C SER A 141 3.41 -5.22 -12.60
N SER A 142 2.78 -4.68 -13.63
CA SER A 142 1.72 -5.33 -14.40
C SER A 142 1.52 -4.59 -15.74
N GLY A 143 1.74 -5.27 -16.86
CA GLY A 143 1.72 -4.61 -18.17
C GLY A 143 2.77 -3.50 -18.27
N SER A 144 2.35 -2.26 -18.55
CA SER A 144 3.23 -1.08 -18.61
C SER A 144 3.46 -0.43 -17.23
N PHE A 145 2.69 -0.80 -16.21
CA PHE A 145 2.91 -0.33 -14.84
C PHE A 145 4.13 -1.04 -14.25
N ALA A 146 5.04 -0.26 -13.68
CA ALA A 146 6.15 -0.75 -12.87
C ALA A 146 6.53 0.29 -11.82
N ASN A 147 6.73 -0.14 -10.58
CA ASN A 147 7.17 0.71 -9.49
C ASN A 147 8.25 0.06 -8.62
N GLU A 148 9.02 0.90 -7.95
CA GLU A 148 9.89 0.55 -6.84
C GLU A 148 9.80 1.64 -5.77
N VAL A 149 9.52 1.27 -4.53
CA VAL A 149 9.50 2.22 -3.41
C VAL A 149 10.39 1.70 -2.32
N ASN A 150 11.35 2.51 -1.90
CA ASN A 150 12.20 2.24 -0.75
C ASN A 150 11.76 3.09 0.42
N TYR A 151 11.64 2.48 1.58
CA TYR A 151 11.29 3.12 2.83
C TYR A 151 12.41 2.95 3.84
N ASP A 152 12.85 4.07 4.40
CA ASP A 152 13.58 4.12 5.66
C ASP A 152 12.59 4.40 6.80
N LEU A 153 12.42 3.40 7.66
CA LEU A 153 11.43 3.41 8.73
C LEU A 153 12.11 3.63 10.08
N ALA A 154 11.82 4.78 10.69
CA ALA A 154 12.16 5.04 12.08
C ALA A 154 11.02 4.56 13.00
N VAL A 155 11.16 3.34 13.53
CA VAL A 155 10.14 2.73 14.37
C VAL A 155 10.31 3.18 15.82
N VAL A 156 9.29 3.83 16.38
CA VAL A 156 9.33 4.44 17.71
C VAL A 156 8.31 3.82 18.65
N LYS A 157 8.65 3.77 19.94
CA LYS A 157 7.66 3.55 21.01
C LYS A 157 6.90 4.86 21.18
N LEU A 158 5.57 4.77 21.12
CA LEU A 158 4.69 5.85 21.55
C LEU A 158 4.62 5.88 23.08
#